data_AF-A0A2I1CE75-F1
#
_entry.id   AF-A0A2I1CE75-F1
#
_cell.length_a   1.000
_cell.length_b   1.000
_cell.length_c   1.000
_cell.angle_alpha   90.00
_cell.angle_beta   90.00
_cell.angle_gamma   90.00
#
_symmetry.space_group_name_H-M   'P 1'
#
loop_
_entity.id
_entity.type
_entity.pdbx_description
1 polymer ?
#
loop_
_entity_poly.entity_id
_entity_poly.type
_entity_poly.pdbx_seq_one_letter_code
_entity_poly.pdbx_strand_id
1 'polypeptide(L)'
;MLTPIRVRGRRKKVPAQNPNHDQGAKARPSGPKGGRPLMSREARLSSSQSRSNKRARLWTARPSKRRKTLSILEALPVELIEKIFLYSLNVNLPRASPSLAAAVSSERIYRVLILLAFWNDSASEAEDPDSAISRIPRTLDYVPLQDDDRESLQTSILRCRWCTMSRLLKQVSDMTNLTIQRHWVNAGIEMTEEQQESLDRFLTREDDTSIYQGTDNDGNHYTLSITPFVSISIACQETDEQQTHKILNIKHFPEKLLLGASGEGFSDEHAMYLETMRLACGLNRSGHLETDVSVSRESLHQGVHIALVEHNTRALASLLKIDEYVFRSNATVAGGLPYSIPPEHFRTAVRVARNDPALFQTLLRASAESVPADDPEITEWAMNLGDSFGHWLLDLMLRLPQQIETANANPAEGAVFYLGRANGQIELARRYLRDVLNVDELPSWMEEASVDLFSQWRAIETTTA
;
A
#
# COMPACT_ATOMS: atom_id res chain seq x y z
N MET A 1 -34.38 8.72 17.96
CA MET A 1 -35.12 7.76 18.82
C MET A 1 -34.11 6.81 19.46
N LEU A 2 -34.04 6.79 20.79
CA LEU A 2 -33.08 6.00 21.57
C LEU A 2 -33.64 4.59 21.84
N THR A 3 -32.84 3.55 21.60
CA THR A 3 -33.19 2.15 21.87
C THR A 3 -33.07 1.82 23.36
N PRO A 4 -34.00 1.04 23.95
CA PRO A 4 -34.00 0.79 25.39
C PRO A 4 -33.10 -0.39 25.79
N ILE A 5 -32.35 -0.19 26.88
CA ILE A 5 -31.47 -1.15 27.54
C ILE A 5 -32.30 -2.23 28.25
N ARG A 6 -32.14 -3.50 27.87
CA ARG A 6 -32.80 -4.66 28.50
C ARG A 6 -32.01 -5.17 29.72
N VAL A 7 -32.55 -4.94 30.91
CA VAL A 7 -32.05 -5.53 32.18
C VAL A 7 -32.46 -7.00 32.28
N ARG A 8 -31.51 -7.90 32.53
CA ARG A 8 -31.69 -9.36 32.58
C ARG A 8 -32.38 -9.79 33.90
N GLY A 9 -33.71 -9.97 33.84
CA GLY A 9 -34.52 -10.55 34.92
C GLY A 9 -34.38 -12.07 35.06
N ARG A 10 -34.28 -12.53 36.31
CA ARG A 10 -34.08 -13.91 36.79
C ARG A 10 -35.31 -14.79 36.50
N ARG A 11 -35.18 -15.80 35.63
CA ARG A 11 -36.29 -16.72 35.24
C ARG A 11 -36.75 -17.63 36.39
N LYS A 12 -38.03 -17.53 36.78
CA LYS A 12 -38.78 -18.60 37.46
C LYS A 12 -39.33 -19.57 36.40
N LYS A 13 -39.07 -20.88 36.56
CA LYS A 13 -39.66 -21.94 35.73
C LYS A 13 -41.09 -22.23 36.19
N VAL A 14 -42.04 -22.27 35.25
CA VAL A 14 -43.39 -22.83 35.41
C VAL A 14 -43.35 -24.28 34.90
N PRO A 15 -43.95 -25.28 35.59
CA PRO A 15 -44.01 -26.65 35.09
C PRO A 15 -45.11 -26.81 34.04
N ALA A 16 -44.85 -27.67 33.06
CA ALA A 16 -45.73 -28.02 31.96
C ALA A 16 -47.02 -28.71 32.45
N GLN A 17 -48.16 -28.32 31.88
CA GLN A 17 -49.40 -29.07 31.85
C GLN A 17 -49.53 -29.76 30.49
N ASN A 18 -49.59 -31.08 30.51
CA ASN A 18 -50.48 -31.90 29.68
C ASN A 18 -51.39 -32.64 30.71
N PRO A 19 -52.55 -33.25 30.37
CA PRO A 19 -52.87 -33.87 29.07
C PRO A 19 -54.38 -33.87 28.68
N ASN A 20 -54.64 -34.55 27.55
CA ASN A 20 -55.93 -34.98 26.98
C ASN A 20 -56.98 -35.57 27.96
N HIS A 21 -58.20 -35.52 27.44
CA HIS A 21 -59.32 -36.46 27.57
C HIS A 21 -60.39 -36.26 28.66
N ASP A 22 -61.60 -36.38 28.13
CA ASP A 22 -62.95 -36.31 28.67
C ASP A 22 -63.31 -37.23 29.86
N GLN A 23 -64.30 -36.73 30.61
CA GLN A 23 -65.40 -37.41 31.32
C GLN A 23 -65.13 -38.28 32.57
N GLY A 24 -65.86 -37.97 33.65
CA GLY A 24 -66.20 -38.94 34.72
C GLY A 24 -66.29 -38.46 36.17
N ALA A 25 -67.42 -37.85 36.52
CA ALA A 25 -68.04 -37.58 37.84
C ALA A 25 -67.40 -37.97 39.21
N LYS A 26 -67.35 -36.93 40.08
CA LYS A 26 -67.80 -36.79 41.49
C LYS A 26 -67.10 -37.48 42.70
N ALA A 27 -66.42 -36.59 43.45
CA ALA A 27 -66.56 -36.24 44.89
C ALA A 27 -66.06 -37.17 46.03
N ARG A 28 -65.11 -36.63 46.82
CA ARG A 28 -65.06 -36.76 48.31
C ARG A 28 -64.35 -35.55 48.96
N PRO A 29 -64.97 -34.86 49.94
CA PRO A 29 -64.28 -33.94 50.84
C PRO A 29 -64.11 -34.56 52.25
N SER A 30 -63.00 -34.28 52.93
CA SER A 30 -62.85 -34.18 54.40
C SER A 30 -61.39 -33.89 54.76
N GLY A 31 -61.14 -32.93 55.67
CA GLY A 31 -59.79 -32.54 56.13
C GLY A 31 -59.14 -33.55 57.10
N PRO A 32 -58.34 -33.12 58.08
CA PRO A 32 -57.15 -32.26 58.03
C PRO A 32 -55.89 -33.04 58.48
N LYS A 33 -54.76 -33.02 57.75
CA LYS A 33 -53.50 -33.65 58.23
C LYS A 33 -52.24 -32.95 57.74
N GLY A 34 -51.36 -32.58 58.68
CA GLY A 34 -49.92 -32.54 58.44
C GLY A 34 -49.25 -31.17 58.44
N GLY A 35 -49.34 -30.42 59.55
CA GLY A 35 -48.34 -29.38 59.84
C GLY A 35 -46.95 -30.02 59.89
N ARG A 36 -46.03 -29.57 59.03
CA ARG A 36 -44.64 -30.04 59.01
C ARG A 36 -43.98 -29.72 60.35
N PRO A 37 -43.29 -30.68 61.01
CA PRO A 37 -42.55 -30.39 62.22
C PRO A 37 -41.52 -29.29 61.96
N LEU A 38 -41.46 -28.30 62.85
CA LEU A 38 -40.34 -27.35 62.90
C LEU A 38 -39.05 -28.16 63.05
N MET A 39 -38.18 -28.10 62.04
CA MET A 39 -36.85 -28.70 62.13
C MET A 39 -36.14 -28.21 63.39
N SER A 40 -35.58 -29.15 64.15
CA SER A 40 -34.78 -28.85 65.33
C SER A 40 -33.59 -27.94 64.97
N ARG A 41 -33.12 -27.18 65.96
CA ARG A 41 -32.04 -26.19 65.79
C ARG A 41 -30.74 -26.84 65.26
N GLU A 42 -30.48 -28.07 65.67
CA GLU A 42 -29.35 -28.90 65.22
C GLU A 42 -29.48 -29.34 63.76
N ALA A 43 -30.69 -29.74 63.32
CA ALA A 43 -30.96 -30.09 61.92
C ALA A 43 -30.85 -28.87 60.99
N ARG A 44 -31.15 -27.66 61.48
CA ARG A 44 -30.90 -26.41 60.74
C ARG A 44 -29.40 -26.11 60.58
N LEU A 45 -28.59 -26.38 61.61
CA LEU A 45 -27.14 -26.17 61.57
C LEU A 45 -26.45 -27.13 60.60
N SER A 46 -26.79 -28.43 60.62
CA SER A 46 -26.22 -29.41 59.68
C SER A 46 -26.66 -29.17 58.23
N SER A 47 -27.90 -28.71 58.02
CA SER A 47 -28.40 -28.29 56.70
C SER A 47 -27.65 -27.06 56.16
N SER A 48 -27.38 -26.08 57.03
CA SER A 48 -26.63 -24.89 56.67
C SER A 48 -25.17 -25.21 56.35
N GLN A 49 -24.52 -26.08 57.13
CA GLN A 49 -23.15 -26.53 56.87
C GLN A 49 -23.05 -27.35 55.58
N SER A 50 -23.99 -28.25 55.29
CA SER A 50 -23.98 -29.03 54.04
C SER A 50 -24.22 -28.16 52.79
N ARG A 51 -25.05 -27.11 52.90
CA ARG A 51 -25.25 -26.12 51.83
C ARG A 51 -24.03 -25.21 51.68
N SER A 52 -23.39 -24.82 52.77
CA SER A 52 -22.13 -24.07 52.76
C SER A 52 -21.02 -24.88 52.09
N ASN A 53 -20.88 -26.16 52.43
CA ASN A 53 -19.90 -27.07 51.81
C ASN A 53 -20.18 -27.32 50.32
N LYS A 54 -21.46 -27.43 49.91
CA LYS A 54 -21.82 -27.50 48.48
C LYS A 54 -21.52 -26.20 47.73
N ARG A 55 -21.72 -25.03 48.36
CA ARG A 55 -21.32 -23.74 47.80
C ARG A 55 -19.81 -23.60 47.73
N ALA A 56 -19.07 -23.94 48.78
CA ALA A 56 -17.62 -23.91 48.81
C ALA A 56 -17.02 -24.79 47.68
N ARG A 57 -17.59 -25.98 47.45
CA ARG A 57 -17.19 -26.87 46.33
C ARG A 57 -17.38 -26.26 44.94
N LEU A 58 -18.40 -25.41 44.75
CA LEU A 58 -18.62 -24.70 43.48
C LEU A 58 -17.62 -23.54 43.27
N TRP A 59 -17.03 -23.02 44.35
CA TRP A 59 -16.02 -21.95 44.29
C TRP A 59 -14.60 -22.52 44.19
N THR A 60 -14.35 -23.73 44.69
CA THR A 60 -13.08 -24.45 44.51
C THR A 60 -13.02 -25.31 43.24
N ALA A 61 -14.14 -25.50 42.53
CA ALA A 61 -14.13 -26.14 41.22
C ALA A 61 -13.48 -25.19 40.21
N ARG A 62 -12.14 -25.27 40.11
CA ARG A 62 -11.39 -24.64 39.01
C ARG A 62 -12.05 -25.10 37.71
N PRO A 63 -12.44 -24.20 36.80
CA PRO A 63 -13.01 -24.60 35.53
C PRO A 63 -12.01 -25.54 34.86
N SER A 64 -12.41 -26.80 34.62
CA SER A 64 -11.60 -27.71 33.82
C SER A 64 -11.35 -26.99 32.50
N LYS A 65 -10.08 -26.68 32.18
CA LYS A 65 -9.71 -26.09 30.90
C LYS A 65 -10.33 -26.97 29.82
N ARG A 66 -11.42 -26.52 29.18
CA ARG A 66 -11.96 -27.20 28.00
C ARG A 66 -10.80 -27.23 27.02
N ARG A 67 -10.24 -28.41 26.77
CA ARG A 67 -9.26 -28.59 25.69
C ARG A 67 -10.00 -28.14 24.44
N LYS A 68 -9.52 -27.07 23.80
CA LYS A 68 -10.06 -26.60 22.54
C LYS A 68 -9.92 -27.77 21.57
N THR A 69 -11.04 -28.39 21.20
CA THR A 69 -11.06 -29.40 20.14
C THR A 69 -10.76 -28.64 18.86
N LEU A 70 -9.55 -28.85 18.34
CA LEU A 70 -9.15 -28.30 17.04
C LEU A 70 -10.13 -28.82 15.98
N SER A 71 -10.46 -27.96 15.02
CA SER A 71 -11.23 -28.39 13.86
C SER A 71 -10.43 -29.40 13.02
N ILE A 72 -11.10 -30.14 12.12
CA ILE A 72 -10.43 -31.11 11.24
C ILE A 72 -9.32 -30.42 10.42
N LEU A 73 -9.59 -29.20 9.95
CA LEU A 73 -8.64 -28.41 9.18
C LEU A 73 -7.46 -27.90 10.02
N GLU A 74 -7.67 -27.56 11.30
CA GLU A 74 -6.60 -27.20 12.23
C GLU A 74 -5.78 -28.41 12.73
N ALA A 75 -6.31 -29.62 12.59
CA ALA A 75 -5.62 -30.86 12.94
C ALA A 75 -4.71 -31.39 11.82
N LEU A 76 -4.73 -30.75 10.64
CA LEU A 76 -3.85 -31.11 9.53
C LEU A 76 -2.40 -30.74 9.84
N PRO A 77 -1.43 -31.48 9.27
CA PRO A 77 -0.03 -31.06 9.22
C PRO A 77 0.12 -29.67 8.59
N VAL A 78 1.11 -28.91 9.07
CA VAL A 78 1.34 -27.51 8.68
C VAL A 78 1.58 -27.41 7.16
N GLU A 79 2.26 -28.38 6.57
CA GLU A 79 2.58 -28.43 5.14
C GLU A 79 1.31 -28.52 4.29
N LEU A 80 0.29 -29.25 4.76
CA LEU A 80 -1.00 -29.33 4.06
C LEU A 80 -1.80 -28.04 4.23
N ILE A 81 -1.73 -27.40 5.39
CA ILE A 81 -2.38 -26.10 5.63
C ILE A 81 -1.76 -25.04 4.72
N GLU A 82 -0.42 -24.99 4.64
CA GLU A 82 0.31 -24.10 3.74
C GLU A 82 -0.05 -24.37 2.27
N LYS A 83 -0.14 -25.64 1.85
CA LYS A 83 -0.54 -26.00 0.48
C LYS A 83 -1.98 -25.57 0.16
N ILE A 84 -2.92 -25.81 1.08
CA ILE A 84 -4.32 -25.37 0.93
C ILE A 84 -4.39 -23.83 0.84
N PHE A 85 -3.60 -23.14 1.68
CA PHE A 85 -3.55 -21.69 1.68
C PHE A 85 -3.00 -21.13 0.37
N LEU A 86 -1.86 -21.63 -0.11
CA LEU A 86 -1.26 -21.16 -1.36
C LEU A 86 -2.08 -21.52 -2.60
N TYR A 87 -2.85 -22.61 -2.56
CA TYR A 87 -3.80 -22.94 -3.64
C TYR A 87 -5.01 -22.01 -3.67
N SER A 88 -5.50 -21.59 -2.50
CA SER A 88 -6.69 -20.73 -2.39
C SER A 88 -6.39 -19.24 -2.38
N LEU A 89 -5.15 -18.85 -2.05
CA LEU A 89 -4.67 -17.48 -1.85
C LEU A 89 -5.58 -16.60 -0.96
N ASN A 90 -6.38 -17.24 -0.10
CA ASN A 90 -7.41 -16.56 0.67
C ASN A 90 -6.85 -16.03 1.99
N VAL A 91 -6.53 -14.74 2.01
CA VAL A 91 -6.01 -14.05 3.21
C VAL A 91 -6.95 -14.07 4.43
N ASN A 92 -8.22 -14.46 4.26
CA ASN A 92 -9.16 -14.62 5.38
C ASN A 92 -8.97 -15.94 6.12
N LEU A 93 -8.30 -16.94 5.55
CA LEU A 93 -8.02 -18.22 6.20
C LEU A 93 -7.22 -18.05 7.52
N PRO A 94 -6.08 -17.33 7.54
CA PRO A 94 -5.39 -17.02 8.79
C PRO A 94 -6.21 -16.15 9.75
N ARG A 95 -7.21 -15.38 9.28
CA ARG A 95 -8.08 -14.59 10.15
C ARG A 95 -9.15 -15.44 10.86
N ALA A 96 -9.49 -16.60 10.31
CA ALA A 96 -10.51 -17.48 10.86
C ALA A 96 -10.07 -18.20 12.14
N SER A 97 -8.77 -18.46 12.30
CA SER A 97 -8.23 -19.11 13.50
C SER A 97 -6.77 -18.73 13.78
N PRO A 98 -6.39 -18.49 15.04
CA PRO A 98 -4.99 -18.32 15.43
C PRO A 98 -4.09 -19.52 15.11
N SER A 99 -4.63 -20.74 15.09
CA SER A 99 -3.85 -21.94 14.75
C SER A 99 -3.47 -21.94 13.28
N LEU A 100 -4.41 -21.55 12.41
CA LEU A 100 -4.16 -21.41 10.97
C LEU A 100 -3.25 -20.23 10.69
N ALA A 101 -3.44 -19.12 11.41
CA ALA A 101 -2.53 -17.97 11.35
C ALA A 101 -1.09 -18.40 11.62
N ALA A 102 -0.85 -19.13 12.70
CA ALA A 102 0.49 -19.60 13.05
C ALA A 102 1.07 -20.54 11.98
N ALA A 103 0.24 -21.41 11.38
CA ALA A 103 0.68 -22.34 10.35
C ALA A 103 1.13 -21.64 9.05
N VAL A 104 0.46 -20.54 8.63
CA VAL A 104 0.75 -19.86 7.36
C VAL A 104 1.55 -18.56 7.51
N SER A 105 2.00 -18.23 8.73
CA SER A 105 2.78 -17.01 9.00
C SER A 105 4.29 -17.25 8.96
N SER A 106 4.75 -18.10 8.04
CA SER A 106 6.17 -18.33 7.81
C SER A 106 6.75 -17.32 6.79
N GLU A 107 8.03 -16.97 6.94
CA GLU A 107 8.69 -16.02 6.02
C GLU A 107 8.63 -16.50 4.57
N ARG A 108 8.73 -17.82 4.39
CA ARG A 108 8.61 -18.48 3.09
C ARG A 108 7.26 -18.18 2.43
N ILE A 109 6.17 -18.26 3.19
CA ILE A 109 4.82 -17.98 2.67
C ILE A 109 4.70 -16.49 2.30
N TYR A 110 5.21 -15.58 3.14
CA TYR A 110 5.18 -14.15 2.81
C TYR A 110 6.00 -13.83 1.54
N ARG A 111 7.17 -14.45 1.37
CA ARG A 111 7.98 -14.33 0.14
C ARG A 111 7.20 -14.81 -1.08
N VAL A 112 6.63 -16.00 -1.04
CA VAL A 112 5.85 -16.56 -2.16
C VAL A 112 4.64 -15.67 -2.49
N LEU A 113 3.91 -15.19 -1.48
CA LEU A 113 2.78 -14.28 -1.68
C LEU A 113 3.20 -12.95 -2.31
N ILE A 114 4.34 -12.37 -1.89
CA ILE A 114 4.86 -11.14 -2.46
C ILE A 114 5.25 -11.36 -3.92
N LEU A 115 5.98 -12.44 -4.23
CA LEU A 115 6.38 -12.75 -5.61
C LEU A 115 5.16 -12.95 -6.50
N LEU A 116 4.19 -13.78 -6.08
CA LEU A 116 2.96 -14.00 -6.85
C LEU A 116 2.12 -12.73 -7.06
N ALA A 117 2.10 -11.83 -6.06
CA ALA A 117 1.30 -10.62 -6.14
C ALA A 117 1.98 -9.53 -6.98
N PHE A 118 3.29 -9.32 -6.87
CA PHE A 118 3.96 -8.12 -7.39
C PHE A 118 4.87 -8.37 -8.59
N TRP A 119 5.31 -9.61 -8.83
CA TRP A 119 6.07 -9.95 -10.04
C TRP A 119 5.10 -10.18 -11.20
N ASN A 120 5.42 -9.62 -12.37
CA ASN A 120 4.62 -9.81 -13.56
C ASN A 120 5.12 -11.00 -14.36
N ASP A 121 4.47 -12.13 -14.20
CA ASP A 121 4.64 -13.27 -15.09
C ASP A 121 3.37 -13.41 -15.94
N SER A 122 3.41 -12.87 -17.16
CA SER A 122 2.30 -12.97 -18.09
C SER A 122 2.12 -14.44 -18.48
N ALA A 123 0.93 -15.00 -18.18
CA ALA A 123 0.60 -16.39 -18.52
C ALA A 123 0.74 -16.70 -20.02
N SER A 124 0.65 -15.68 -20.88
CA SER A 124 0.79 -15.79 -22.34
C SER A 124 2.20 -16.15 -22.81
N GLU A 125 3.23 -15.99 -21.97
CA GLU A 125 4.64 -16.25 -22.31
C GLU A 125 5.16 -17.53 -21.64
N ALA A 126 4.30 -18.24 -20.89
CA ALA A 126 4.67 -19.38 -20.04
C ALA A 126 4.61 -20.71 -20.80
N GLU A 127 5.48 -20.91 -21.79
CA GLU A 127 5.54 -22.19 -22.51
C GLU A 127 6.46 -23.24 -21.86
N ASP A 128 7.31 -22.87 -20.89
CA ASP A 128 8.31 -23.82 -20.34
C ASP A 128 8.17 -24.13 -18.82
N PRO A 129 7.66 -25.33 -18.44
CA PRO A 129 7.45 -25.73 -17.05
C PRO A 129 8.73 -26.06 -16.26
N ASP A 130 9.89 -26.20 -16.91
CA ASP A 130 11.17 -26.61 -16.29
C ASP A 130 12.10 -25.45 -15.88
N SER A 131 11.67 -24.20 -16.07
CA SER A 131 12.48 -23.01 -15.79
C SER A 131 12.73 -22.79 -14.28
N ALA A 132 13.81 -22.06 -13.94
CA ALA A 132 14.13 -21.67 -12.56
C ALA A 132 12.96 -21.01 -11.80
N ILE A 133 11.99 -20.49 -12.54
CA ILE A 133 10.73 -19.88 -12.10
C ILE A 133 9.82 -20.91 -11.41
N SER A 134 9.69 -22.14 -11.94
CA SER A 134 8.86 -23.18 -11.32
C SER A 134 9.41 -23.66 -9.97
N ARG A 135 10.70 -23.42 -9.70
CA ARG A 135 11.36 -23.74 -8.43
C ARG A 135 11.06 -22.73 -7.32
N ILE A 136 10.45 -21.57 -7.60
CA ILE A 136 10.16 -20.53 -6.59
C ILE A 136 9.23 -21.05 -5.48
N PRO A 137 8.06 -21.66 -5.77
CA PRO A 137 7.21 -22.13 -4.70
C PRO A 137 7.80 -23.36 -3.97
N ARG A 138 8.61 -24.23 -4.59
CA ARG A 138 9.07 -25.57 -4.10
C ARG A 138 7.99 -26.50 -3.47
N THR A 139 6.79 -26.02 -3.16
CA THR A 139 5.67 -26.71 -2.52
C THR A 139 4.40 -26.72 -3.36
N LEU A 140 4.38 -25.97 -4.47
CA LEU A 140 3.29 -25.96 -5.45
C LEU A 140 3.84 -26.03 -6.86
N ASP A 141 3.04 -26.58 -7.75
CA ASP A 141 3.16 -26.36 -9.19
C ASP A 141 2.87 -24.88 -9.43
N TYR A 142 3.87 -24.13 -9.87
CA TYR A 142 3.73 -22.71 -10.15
C TYR A 142 2.80 -22.51 -11.34
N VAL A 143 1.73 -21.72 -11.15
CA VAL A 143 0.84 -21.31 -12.22
C VAL A 143 0.79 -19.78 -12.22
N PRO A 144 1.16 -19.11 -13.32
CA PRO A 144 1.05 -17.66 -13.42
C PRO A 144 -0.39 -17.20 -13.13
N LEU A 145 -0.53 -16.19 -12.27
CA LEU A 145 -1.84 -15.62 -11.95
C LEU A 145 -2.32 -14.73 -13.11
N GLN A 146 -3.63 -14.82 -13.38
CA GLN A 146 -4.28 -13.87 -14.27
C GLN A 146 -4.29 -12.47 -13.64
N ASP A 147 -4.41 -11.44 -14.47
CA ASP A 147 -4.31 -10.04 -14.05
C ASP A 147 -5.33 -9.68 -12.95
N ASP A 148 -6.60 -10.10 -13.10
CA ASP A 148 -7.67 -9.84 -12.13
C ASP A 148 -7.42 -10.51 -10.76
N ASP A 149 -6.93 -11.76 -10.78
CA ASP A 149 -6.62 -12.51 -9.56
C ASP A 149 -5.43 -11.89 -8.83
N ARG A 150 -4.42 -11.43 -9.59
CA ARG A 150 -3.26 -10.73 -9.05
C ARG A 150 -3.66 -9.40 -8.44
N GLU A 151 -4.53 -8.62 -9.07
CA GLU A 151 -5.05 -7.37 -8.53
C GLU A 151 -5.81 -7.57 -7.21
N SER A 152 -6.68 -8.58 -7.16
CA SER A 152 -7.42 -8.98 -5.94
C SER A 152 -6.46 -9.41 -4.82
N LEU A 153 -5.41 -10.16 -5.16
CA LEU A 153 -4.38 -10.59 -4.21
C LEU A 153 -3.58 -9.40 -3.67
N GLN A 154 -3.11 -8.50 -4.53
CA GLN A 154 -2.40 -7.28 -4.13
C GLN A 154 -3.23 -6.45 -3.14
N THR A 155 -4.49 -6.17 -3.49
CA THR A 155 -5.40 -5.40 -2.64
C THR A 155 -5.58 -6.05 -1.27
N SER A 156 -5.69 -7.37 -1.24
CA SER A 156 -5.84 -8.16 -0.02
C SER A 156 -4.59 -8.15 0.85
N ILE A 157 -3.40 -8.30 0.25
CA ILE A 157 -2.11 -8.36 0.94
C ILE A 157 -1.70 -6.97 1.47
N LEU A 158 -1.83 -5.91 0.67
CA LEU A 158 -1.45 -4.54 1.08
C LEU A 158 -2.24 -4.04 2.30
N ARG A 159 -3.48 -4.54 2.48
CA ARG A 159 -4.28 -4.27 3.68
C ARG A 159 -3.75 -4.96 4.93
N CYS A 160 -3.04 -6.07 4.79
CA CYS A 160 -2.50 -6.82 5.92
C CYS A 160 -1.36 -6.06 6.63
N ARG A 161 -1.18 -6.33 7.93
CA ARG A 161 -0.13 -5.69 8.75
C ARG A 161 1.25 -6.28 8.51
N TRP A 162 1.32 -7.53 8.07
CA TRP A 162 2.59 -8.22 7.80
C TRP A 162 3.24 -7.71 6.51
N CYS A 163 2.45 -7.25 5.53
CA CYS A 163 2.98 -6.70 4.29
C CYS A 163 3.48 -5.28 4.53
N THR A 164 4.78 -5.16 4.82
CA THR A 164 5.48 -3.89 5.02
C THR A 164 6.35 -3.58 3.81
N MET A 165 6.68 -2.30 3.61
CA MET A 165 7.53 -1.91 2.48
C MET A 165 8.91 -2.57 2.54
N SER A 166 9.52 -2.61 3.73
CA SER A 166 10.80 -3.30 3.95
C SER A 166 10.75 -4.75 3.45
N ARG A 167 9.66 -5.49 3.69
CA ARG A 167 9.51 -6.86 3.19
C ARG A 167 9.34 -6.94 1.68
N LEU A 168 8.56 -6.03 1.09
CA LEU A 168 8.41 -5.95 -0.36
C LEU A 168 9.75 -5.69 -1.04
N LEU A 169 10.48 -4.68 -0.57
CA LEU A 169 11.79 -4.30 -1.11
C LEU A 169 12.85 -5.40 -0.95
N LYS A 170 12.80 -6.19 0.12
CA LYS A 170 13.68 -7.36 0.29
C LYS A 170 13.53 -8.40 -0.82
N GLN A 171 12.32 -8.56 -1.38
CA GLN A 171 12.06 -9.52 -2.45
C GLN A 171 12.39 -8.98 -3.85
N VAL A 172 12.78 -7.70 -3.98
CA VAL A 172 13.03 -7.10 -5.29
C VAL A 172 14.19 -7.79 -6.01
N SER A 173 15.25 -8.20 -5.32
CA SER A 173 16.35 -8.95 -5.95
C SER A 173 15.92 -10.28 -6.52
N ASP A 174 15.00 -10.97 -5.83
CA ASP A 174 14.40 -12.18 -6.37
C ASP A 174 13.58 -11.85 -7.61
N MET A 175 12.72 -10.82 -7.57
CA MET A 175 11.92 -10.41 -8.74
C MET A 175 12.80 -9.98 -9.91
N THR A 176 13.89 -9.24 -9.67
CA THR A 176 14.88 -8.88 -10.69
C THR A 176 15.48 -10.13 -11.32
N ASN A 177 15.96 -11.08 -10.52
CA ASN A 177 16.51 -12.34 -11.03
C ASN A 177 15.46 -13.09 -11.86
N LEU A 178 14.22 -13.17 -11.39
CA LEU A 178 13.15 -13.85 -12.13
C LEU A 178 12.81 -13.19 -13.46
N THR A 179 12.79 -11.86 -13.52
CA THR A 179 12.61 -11.12 -14.76
C THR A 179 13.78 -11.34 -15.73
N ILE A 180 15.02 -11.43 -15.24
CA ILE A 180 16.19 -11.78 -16.06
C ILE A 180 16.09 -13.22 -16.56
N GLN A 181 15.78 -14.18 -15.68
CA GLN A 181 15.59 -15.58 -16.09
C GLN A 181 14.54 -15.69 -17.18
N ARG A 182 13.45 -14.92 -17.07
CA ARG A 182 12.35 -14.92 -18.02
C ARG A 182 12.70 -14.32 -19.38
N HIS A 183 13.29 -13.12 -19.42
CA HIS A 183 13.45 -12.36 -20.66
C HIS A 183 14.86 -12.44 -21.26
N TRP A 184 15.84 -12.92 -20.50
CA TRP A 184 17.22 -13.05 -20.96
C TRP A 184 17.60 -14.53 -21.11
N VAL A 185 17.56 -15.30 -20.03
CA VAL A 185 18.02 -16.70 -20.03
C VAL A 185 17.07 -17.61 -20.83
N ASN A 186 15.77 -17.56 -20.56
CA ASN A 186 14.79 -18.37 -21.29
C ASN A 186 14.62 -17.91 -22.75
N ALA A 187 15.06 -16.70 -23.09
CA ALA A 187 15.12 -16.23 -24.48
C ALA A 187 16.32 -16.82 -25.24
N GLY A 188 17.20 -17.58 -24.56
CA GLY A 188 18.39 -18.19 -25.17
C GLY A 188 19.57 -17.23 -25.33
N ILE A 189 19.58 -16.11 -24.59
CA ILE A 189 20.70 -15.17 -24.61
C ILE A 189 21.77 -15.66 -23.62
N GLU A 190 22.94 -15.98 -24.14
CA GLU A 190 24.08 -16.46 -23.36
C GLU A 190 25.03 -15.30 -23.01
N MET A 191 25.67 -15.41 -21.84
CA MET A 191 26.64 -14.44 -21.35
C MET A 191 28.01 -15.11 -21.20
N THR A 192 29.09 -14.32 -21.28
CA THR A 192 30.41 -14.83 -20.90
C THR A 192 30.46 -15.12 -19.40
N GLU A 193 31.36 -16.02 -18.98
CA GLU A 193 31.52 -16.36 -17.55
C GLU A 193 31.78 -15.11 -16.68
N GLU A 194 32.61 -14.17 -17.17
CA GLU A 194 32.89 -12.91 -16.46
C GLU A 194 31.63 -12.04 -16.28
N GLN A 195 30.78 -11.96 -17.31
CA GLN A 195 29.52 -11.20 -17.26
C GLN A 195 28.51 -11.87 -16.32
N GLN A 196 28.44 -13.20 -16.34
CA GLN A 196 27.58 -13.97 -15.44
C GLN A 196 28.00 -13.82 -13.97
N GLU A 197 29.30 -13.90 -13.66
CA GLU A 197 29.84 -13.68 -12.31
C GLU A 197 29.61 -12.23 -11.83
N SER A 198 29.72 -11.26 -12.73
CA SER A 198 29.39 -9.86 -12.44
C SER A 198 27.90 -9.68 -12.14
N LEU A 199 27.03 -10.35 -12.90
CA LEU A 199 25.59 -10.33 -12.67
C LEU A 199 25.20 -10.98 -11.34
N ASP A 200 25.80 -12.12 -11.00
CA ASP A 200 25.57 -12.79 -9.72
C ASP A 200 26.03 -11.91 -8.54
N ARG A 201 27.15 -11.20 -8.68
CA ARG A 201 27.60 -10.20 -7.69
C ARG A 201 26.65 -9.01 -7.56
N PHE A 202 26.08 -8.52 -8.64
CA PHE A 202 25.07 -7.46 -8.58
C PHE A 202 23.77 -7.94 -7.91
N LEU A 203 23.30 -9.15 -8.23
CA LEU A 203 22.11 -9.74 -7.62
C LEU A 203 22.29 -10.04 -6.12
N THR A 204 23.51 -10.36 -5.71
CA THR A 204 23.94 -10.47 -4.31
C THR A 204 24.35 -9.13 -3.69
N ARG A 205 24.20 -8.02 -4.43
CA ARG A 205 24.39 -6.62 -3.98
C ARG A 205 25.83 -6.26 -3.60
N GLU A 206 26.80 -6.98 -4.13
CA GLU A 206 28.23 -6.75 -3.91
C GLU A 206 28.82 -5.73 -4.89
N ASP A 207 28.19 -5.51 -6.05
CA ASP A 207 28.68 -4.63 -7.12
C ASP A 207 27.57 -3.69 -7.65
N ASP A 208 27.98 -2.57 -8.23
CA ASP A 208 27.12 -1.53 -8.82
C ASP A 208 27.05 -1.65 -10.36
N THR A 209 27.83 -2.54 -10.97
CA THR A 209 27.75 -2.82 -12.41
C THR A 209 26.35 -3.28 -12.77
N SER A 210 25.64 -2.54 -13.63
CA SER A 210 24.26 -2.85 -13.99
C SER A 210 24.01 -2.98 -15.48
N ILE A 211 25.09 -2.98 -16.28
CA ILE A 211 25.04 -3.15 -17.73
C ILE A 211 25.84 -4.39 -18.09
N TYR A 212 25.24 -5.26 -18.88
CA TYR A 212 25.83 -6.53 -19.30
C TYR A 212 25.59 -6.81 -20.76
N GLN A 213 26.42 -7.68 -21.34
CA GLN A 213 26.35 -8.07 -22.73
C GLN A 213 26.11 -9.57 -22.87
N GLY A 214 25.36 -9.94 -23.89
CA GLY A 214 25.12 -11.34 -24.26
C GLY A 214 24.83 -11.50 -25.74
N THR A 215 24.79 -12.74 -26.18
CA THR A 215 24.53 -13.13 -27.57
C THR A 215 23.47 -14.21 -27.63
N ASP A 216 22.56 -14.12 -28.60
CA ASP A 216 21.62 -15.20 -28.88
C ASP A 216 22.26 -16.28 -29.78
N ASN A 217 21.50 -17.34 -30.03
CA ASN A 217 21.90 -18.45 -30.91
C ASN A 217 22.12 -18.03 -32.38
N ASP A 218 21.53 -16.91 -32.80
CA ASP A 218 21.65 -16.36 -34.14
C ASP A 218 22.85 -15.42 -34.29
N GLY A 219 23.56 -15.14 -33.18
CA GLY A 219 24.74 -14.29 -33.12
C GLY A 219 24.45 -12.80 -32.98
N ASN A 220 23.20 -12.41 -32.67
CA ASN A 220 22.84 -11.01 -32.41
C ASN A 220 23.33 -10.58 -31.03
N HIS A 221 23.74 -9.31 -30.90
CA HIS A 221 24.29 -8.74 -29.69
C HIS A 221 23.24 -7.99 -28.88
N TYR A 222 23.03 -8.45 -27.65
CA TYR A 222 22.11 -7.82 -26.70
C TYR A 222 22.85 -7.13 -25.58
N THR A 223 22.28 -6.03 -25.11
CA THR A 223 22.71 -5.30 -23.92
C THR A 223 21.60 -5.34 -22.88
N LEU A 224 21.90 -5.94 -21.73
CA LEU A 224 21.06 -5.92 -20.53
C LEU A 224 21.41 -4.69 -19.72
N SER A 225 20.43 -3.87 -19.37
CA SER A 225 20.62 -2.76 -18.44
C SER A 225 19.60 -2.85 -17.31
N ILE A 226 20.08 -2.80 -16.07
CA ILE A 226 19.26 -2.95 -14.87
C ILE A 226 19.19 -1.60 -14.17
N THR A 227 17.98 -1.11 -13.96
CA THR A 227 17.71 0.00 -13.04
C THR A 227 17.10 -0.59 -11.77
N PRO A 228 17.83 -0.61 -10.64
CA PRO A 228 17.34 -1.21 -9.40
C PRO A 228 15.94 -0.71 -9.02
N PHE A 229 15.08 -1.61 -8.53
CA PHE A 229 13.68 -1.35 -8.15
C PHE A 229 12.71 -0.96 -9.27
N VAL A 230 13.19 -0.50 -10.43
CA VAL A 230 12.35 0.08 -11.48
C VAL A 230 12.11 -0.93 -12.61
N SER A 231 13.17 -1.26 -13.37
CA SER A 231 13.02 -2.04 -14.59
C SER A 231 14.32 -2.65 -15.07
N ILE A 232 14.19 -3.61 -15.97
CA ILE A 232 15.26 -4.16 -16.79
C ILE A 232 14.98 -3.77 -18.23
N SER A 233 15.99 -3.26 -18.94
CA SER A 233 15.89 -2.94 -20.36
C SER A 233 16.87 -3.80 -21.15
N ILE A 234 16.35 -4.44 -22.19
CA ILE A 234 17.10 -5.29 -23.12
C ILE A 234 17.09 -4.59 -24.47
N ALA A 235 18.27 -4.28 -25.00
CA ALA A 235 18.44 -3.63 -26.30
C ALA A 235 19.22 -4.54 -27.24
N CYS A 236 18.73 -4.73 -28.46
CA CYS A 236 19.42 -5.45 -29.53
C CYS A 236 20.20 -4.44 -30.39
N GLN A 237 21.50 -4.68 -30.60
CA GLN A 237 22.37 -3.74 -31.32
C GLN A 237 22.11 -3.74 -32.82
N GLU A 238 21.67 -4.86 -33.38
CA GLU A 238 21.44 -5.04 -34.80
C GLU A 238 20.09 -4.46 -35.25
N THR A 239 19.05 -4.59 -34.43
CA THR A 239 17.69 -4.15 -34.77
C THR A 239 17.33 -2.78 -34.22
N ASP A 240 18.14 -2.22 -33.31
CA ASP A 240 17.86 -1.00 -32.55
C ASP A 240 16.53 -1.08 -31.75
N GLU A 241 16.05 -2.31 -31.49
CA GLU A 241 14.88 -2.55 -30.67
C GLU A 241 15.25 -2.61 -29.19
N GLN A 242 14.53 -1.84 -28.37
CA GLN A 242 14.68 -1.82 -26.92
C GLN A 242 13.36 -2.21 -26.24
N GLN A 243 13.39 -3.29 -25.48
CA GLN A 243 12.29 -3.73 -24.62
C GLN A 243 12.59 -3.38 -23.17
N THR A 244 11.58 -2.92 -22.42
CA THR A 244 11.74 -2.58 -21.00
C THR A 244 10.69 -3.28 -20.17
N HIS A 245 11.14 -4.09 -19.23
CA HIS A 245 10.31 -4.93 -18.35
C HIS A 245 10.35 -4.36 -16.94
N LYS A 246 9.17 -4.05 -16.37
CA LYS A 246 9.06 -3.56 -14.99
C LYS A 246 9.36 -4.71 -14.01
N ILE A 247 10.12 -4.42 -12.97
CA ILE A 247 10.41 -5.42 -11.91
C ILE A 247 9.19 -5.58 -11.00
N LEU A 248 8.55 -4.47 -10.65
CA LEU A 248 7.36 -4.41 -9.81
C LEU A 248 6.15 -4.01 -10.65
N ASN A 249 5.11 -4.84 -10.63
CA ASN A 249 3.83 -4.54 -11.27
C ASN A 249 2.77 -4.31 -10.21
N ILE A 250 2.57 -3.05 -9.82
CA ILE A 250 1.59 -2.64 -8.82
C ILE A 250 0.37 -2.08 -9.54
N LYS A 251 -0.82 -2.59 -9.21
CA LYS A 251 -2.10 -2.10 -9.77
C LYS A 251 -2.78 -1.06 -8.87
N HIS A 252 -2.50 -1.10 -7.58
CA HIS A 252 -3.07 -0.20 -6.56
C HIS A 252 -1.99 0.41 -5.69
N PHE A 253 -1.88 1.73 -5.68
CA PHE A 253 -0.91 2.40 -4.82
C PHE A 253 -1.35 2.28 -3.33
N PRO A 254 -0.49 1.81 -2.42
CA PRO A 254 -0.90 1.58 -1.04
C PRO A 254 -1.25 2.89 -0.30
N GLU A 255 -2.52 3.03 0.13
CA GLU A 255 -2.98 4.23 0.86
C GLU A 255 -2.18 4.51 2.14
N LYS A 256 -1.67 3.47 2.80
CA LYS A 256 -0.81 3.61 3.99
C LYS A 256 0.47 4.39 3.72
N LEU A 257 0.99 4.36 2.48
CA LEU A 257 2.16 5.15 2.11
C LEU A 257 1.79 6.59 1.80
N LEU A 258 0.59 6.81 1.26
CA LEU A 258 0.07 8.14 0.98
C LEU A 258 -0.25 8.93 2.25
N LEU A 259 -0.56 8.25 3.36
CA LEU A 259 -0.96 8.88 4.63
C LEU A 259 0.16 8.98 5.67
N GLY A 260 1.34 8.42 5.38
CA GLY A 260 2.44 8.30 6.35
C GLY A 260 2.21 7.19 7.40
N ALA A 261 3.14 7.07 8.35
CA ALA A 261 3.05 6.08 9.41
C ALA A 261 1.82 6.36 10.28
N SER A 262 1.03 5.33 10.58
CA SER A 262 -0.29 5.48 11.23
C SER A 262 -0.22 6.28 12.54
N GLY A 263 -0.53 7.58 12.46
CA GLY A 263 -0.58 8.51 13.60
C GLY A 263 0.71 9.26 13.93
N GLU A 264 1.81 8.99 13.23
CA GLU A 264 3.13 9.60 13.48
C GLU A 264 3.65 10.45 12.30
N GLY A 265 2.91 10.51 11.19
CA GLY A 265 3.26 11.36 10.06
C GLY A 265 4.28 10.74 9.11
N PHE A 266 4.97 11.60 8.36
CA PHE A 266 6.03 11.21 7.44
C PHE A 266 7.41 11.30 8.12
N SER A 267 7.90 10.17 8.62
CA SER A 267 9.34 10.02 8.90
C SER A 267 10.17 10.05 7.60
N ASP A 268 11.48 10.31 7.71
CA ASP A 268 12.40 10.22 6.57
C ASP A 268 12.36 8.84 5.88
N GLU A 269 12.26 7.75 6.64
CA GLU A 269 12.14 6.40 6.08
C GLU A 269 10.85 6.21 5.27
N HIS A 270 9.73 6.78 5.73
CA HIS A 270 8.46 6.73 5.01
C HIS A 270 8.50 7.57 3.73
N ALA A 271 9.08 8.77 3.77
CA ALA A 271 9.27 9.60 2.57
C ALA A 271 10.17 8.89 1.54
N MET A 272 11.23 8.23 2.02
CA MET A 272 12.11 7.40 1.22
C MET A 272 11.35 6.24 0.55
N TYR A 273 10.55 5.49 1.32
CA TYR A 273 9.72 4.40 0.79
C TYR A 273 8.68 4.86 -0.22
N LEU A 274 8.07 6.03 0.01
CA LEU A 274 7.12 6.64 -0.92
C LEU A 274 7.80 6.93 -2.25
N GLU A 275 9.00 7.52 -2.24
CA GLU A 275 9.77 7.82 -3.44
C GLU A 275 10.23 6.55 -4.16
N THR A 276 10.78 5.56 -3.44
CA THR A 276 11.18 4.27 -4.03
C THR A 276 9.99 3.59 -4.72
N MET A 277 8.79 3.64 -4.11
CA MET A 277 7.58 3.09 -4.71
C MET A 277 7.09 3.87 -5.92
N ARG A 278 7.16 5.20 -5.90
CA ARG A 278 6.86 6.03 -7.07
C ARG A 278 7.72 5.60 -8.27
N LEU A 279 9.02 5.46 -8.03
CA LEU A 279 9.99 5.03 -9.05
C LEU A 279 9.71 3.61 -9.53
N ALA A 280 9.46 2.66 -8.61
CA ALA A 280 9.16 1.27 -8.93
C ALA A 280 7.89 1.10 -9.78
N CYS A 281 6.87 1.92 -9.56
CA CYS A 281 5.66 1.94 -10.39
C CYS A 281 5.90 2.49 -11.81
N GLY A 282 7.07 3.10 -12.07
CA GLY A 282 7.39 3.76 -13.33
C GLY A 282 6.83 5.17 -13.44
N LEU A 283 6.46 5.81 -12.32
CA LEU A 283 5.93 7.18 -12.29
C LEU A 283 7.06 8.22 -12.38
N ASN A 284 8.02 7.99 -13.26
CA ASN A 284 9.29 8.72 -13.37
C ASN A 284 9.64 9.13 -14.80
N ARG A 285 8.68 9.05 -15.72
CA ARG A 285 8.85 9.36 -17.15
C ARG A 285 8.09 10.63 -17.52
N SER A 286 8.71 11.52 -18.28
CA SER A 286 8.07 12.75 -18.76
C SER A 286 7.29 12.55 -20.07
N GLY A 287 7.66 11.55 -20.88
CA GLY A 287 7.15 11.36 -22.24
C GLY A 287 5.92 10.48 -22.41
N HIS A 288 5.53 9.68 -21.40
CA HIS A 288 4.38 8.78 -21.52
C HIS A 288 3.58 8.77 -20.22
N LEU A 289 2.40 9.37 -20.28
CA LEU A 289 1.53 9.62 -19.13
C LEU A 289 0.52 8.49 -18.87
N GLU A 290 0.63 7.36 -19.57
CA GLU A 290 -0.25 6.21 -19.34
C GLU A 290 0.25 5.37 -18.15
N THR A 291 -0.66 5.03 -17.23
CA THR A 291 -0.35 4.21 -16.06
C THR A 291 -1.53 3.32 -15.69
N ASP A 292 -1.25 2.05 -15.50
CA ASP A 292 -2.19 1.05 -14.98
C ASP A 292 -2.37 1.17 -13.45
N VAL A 293 -1.64 2.07 -12.80
CA VAL A 293 -1.64 2.21 -11.35
C VAL A 293 -2.80 3.10 -10.92
N SER A 294 -3.74 2.53 -10.19
CA SER A 294 -4.80 3.30 -9.54
C SER A 294 -4.33 3.91 -8.22
N VAL A 295 -4.74 5.16 -7.97
CA VAL A 295 -4.38 5.94 -6.78
C VAL A 295 -5.64 6.58 -6.19
N SER A 296 -5.79 6.49 -4.87
CA SER A 296 -6.87 7.19 -4.14
C SER A 296 -6.53 8.68 -4.02
N ARG A 297 -7.19 9.52 -4.81
CA ARG A 297 -6.97 10.98 -4.80
C ARG A 297 -7.27 11.61 -3.44
N GLU A 298 -8.27 11.07 -2.74
CA GLU A 298 -8.64 11.51 -1.39
C GLU A 298 -7.50 11.23 -0.40
N SER A 299 -6.98 9.99 -0.38
CA SER A 299 -5.85 9.63 0.47
C SER A 299 -4.59 10.41 0.13
N LEU A 300 -4.36 10.67 -1.17
CA LEU A 300 -3.24 11.47 -1.63
C LEU A 300 -3.32 12.90 -1.11
N HIS A 301 -4.45 13.59 -1.28
CA HIS A 301 -4.60 14.95 -0.80
C HIS A 301 -4.60 15.06 0.72
N GLN A 302 -5.11 14.04 1.43
CA GLN A 302 -4.93 13.95 2.88
C GLN A 302 -3.45 13.83 3.25
N GLY A 303 -2.68 13.02 2.51
CA GLY A 303 -1.23 12.94 2.61
C GLY A 303 -0.53 14.28 2.40
N VAL A 304 -0.91 15.01 1.34
CA VAL A 304 -0.35 16.33 1.02
C VAL A 304 -0.60 17.29 2.19
N HIS A 305 -1.80 17.28 2.76
CA HIS A 305 -2.11 18.10 3.93
C HIS A 305 -1.24 17.74 5.14
N ILE A 306 -1.04 16.45 5.44
CA ILE A 306 -0.18 15.98 6.53
C ILE A 306 1.27 16.45 6.29
N ALA A 307 1.80 16.25 5.08
CA ALA A 307 3.16 16.66 4.73
C ALA A 307 3.37 18.19 4.84
N LEU A 308 2.35 18.99 4.51
CA LEU A 308 2.38 20.44 4.69
C LEU A 308 2.42 20.84 6.17
N VAL A 309 1.59 20.21 7.01
CA VAL A 309 1.52 20.49 8.45
C VAL A 309 2.82 20.11 9.17
N GLU A 310 3.50 19.06 8.70
CA GLU A 310 4.76 18.55 9.27
C GLU A 310 6.02 19.19 8.66
N HIS A 311 5.87 20.13 7.73
CA HIS A 311 6.97 20.73 6.97
C HIS A 311 7.86 19.69 6.24
N ASN A 312 7.30 18.54 5.86
CA ASN A 312 8.04 17.49 5.18
C ASN A 312 8.05 17.73 3.65
N THR A 313 9.06 18.47 3.20
CA THR A 313 9.25 18.82 1.78
C THR A 313 9.46 17.61 0.87
N ARG A 314 10.13 16.56 1.36
CA ARG A 314 10.40 15.33 0.60
C ARG A 314 9.10 14.57 0.32
N ALA A 315 8.32 14.30 1.36
CA ALA A 315 7.03 13.64 1.21
C ALA A 315 6.07 14.45 0.35
N LEU A 316 6.01 15.77 0.56
CA LEU A 316 5.19 16.69 -0.24
C LEU A 316 5.54 16.59 -1.74
N ALA A 317 6.83 16.67 -2.08
CA ALA A 317 7.29 16.57 -3.45
C ALA A 317 6.91 15.22 -4.08
N SER A 318 7.16 14.10 -3.40
CA SER A 318 6.82 12.77 -3.93
C SER A 318 5.30 12.59 -4.11
N LEU A 319 4.47 13.08 -3.18
CA LEU A 319 3.01 13.03 -3.30
C LEU A 319 2.49 13.87 -4.47
N LEU A 320 3.04 15.08 -4.65
CA LEU A 320 2.64 15.96 -5.77
C LEU A 320 3.10 15.40 -7.12
N LYS A 321 4.27 14.76 -7.19
CA LYS A 321 4.71 14.03 -8.40
C LYS A 321 3.72 12.91 -8.75
N ILE A 322 3.25 12.15 -7.75
CA ILE A 322 2.24 11.10 -7.97
C ILE A 322 0.90 11.72 -8.42
N ASP A 323 0.44 12.79 -7.77
CA ASP A 323 -0.83 13.46 -8.12
C ASP A 323 -0.81 13.98 -9.56
N GLU A 324 0.26 14.70 -9.90
CA GLU A 324 0.41 15.28 -11.21
C GLU A 324 0.54 14.19 -12.27
N TYR A 325 1.38 13.16 -12.05
CA TYR A 325 1.54 12.08 -13.03
C TYR A 325 0.23 11.34 -13.29
N VAL A 326 -0.53 10.99 -12.24
CA VAL A 326 -1.71 10.11 -12.36
C VAL A 326 -2.97 10.88 -12.75
N PHE A 327 -3.19 12.09 -12.22
CA PHE A 327 -4.44 12.80 -12.45
C PHE A 327 -4.35 13.82 -13.59
N ARG A 328 -3.17 14.39 -13.85
CA ARG A 328 -2.98 15.26 -15.03
C ARG A 328 -3.00 14.43 -16.32
N SER A 329 -2.42 13.23 -16.31
CA SER A 329 -2.50 12.31 -17.45
C SER A 329 -3.93 11.93 -17.80
N ASN A 330 -4.70 11.49 -16.80
CA ASN A 330 -6.10 11.10 -16.98
C ASN A 330 -6.95 12.27 -17.49
N ALA A 331 -6.67 13.50 -17.06
CA ALA A 331 -7.34 14.70 -17.56
C ALA A 331 -7.09 14.91 -19.07
N THR A 332 -5.85 14.68 -19.55
CA THR A 332 -5.49 14.84 -20.97
C THR A 332 -6.08 13.76 -21.88
N VAL A 333 -6.22 12.52 -21.39
CA VAL A 333 -6.68 11.38 -22.21
C VAL A 333 -8.21 11.27 -22.23
N ALA A 334 -8.90 11.57 -21.12
CA ALA A 334 -10.32 11.27 -20.95
C ALA A 334 -11.27 12.46 -21.19
N GLY A 335 -10.78 13.63 -21.65
CA GLY A 335 -11.58 14.86 -21.70
C GLY A 335 -12.16 15.23 -20.31
N GLY A 336 -11.44 14.84 -19.26
CA GLY A 336 -11.87 14.97 -17.87
C GLY A 336 -11.78 16.40 -17.35
N LEU A 337 -12.15 16.58 -16.08
CA LEU A 337 -11.98 17.87 -15.41
C LEU A 337 -10.50 18.29 -15.44
N PRO A 338 -10.20 19.59 -15.65
CA PRO A 338 -8.83 20.07 -15.60
C PRO A 338 -8.15 19.71 -14.27
N TYR A 339 -6.89 19.32 -14.39
CA TYR A 339 -6.06 19.05 -13.22
C TYR A 339 -5.95 20.31 -12.36
N SER A 340 -6.25 20.16 -11.07
CA SER A 340 -6.20 21.24 -10.09
C SER A 340 -5.87 20.71 -8.71
N ILE A 341 -5.12 21.49 -7.95
CA ILE A 341 -4.77 21.25 -6.57
C ILE A 341 -5.77 22.02 -5.68
N PRO A 342 -6.30 21.40 -4.61
CA PRO A 342 -7.22 22.08 -3.70
C PRO A 342 -6.65 23.40 -3.14
N PRO A 343 -7.42 24.51 -3.14
CA PRO A 343 -6.97 25.82 -2.66
C PRO A 343 -6.56 25.83 -1.18
N GLU A 344 -7.15 24.93 -0.38
CA GLU A 344 -6.81 24.76 1.04
C GLU A 344 -5.35 24.37 1.28
N HIS A 345 -4.70 23.69 0.33
CA HIS A 345 -3.28 23.35 0.45
C HIS A 345 -2.38 24.59 0.38
N PHE A 346 -2.70 25.53 -0.51
CA PHE A 346 -1.99 26.81 -0.59
C PHE A 346 -2.18 27.65 0.67
N ARG A 347 -3.40 27.72 1.20
CA ARG A 347 -3.69 28.38 2.49
C ARG A 347 -2.93 27.75 3.65
N THR A 348 -2.89 26.41 3.68
CA THR A 348 -2.15 25.66 4.72
C THR A 348 -0.66 25.97 4.66
N ALA A 349 -0.06 25.98 3.45
CA ALA A 349 1.35 26.31 3.27
C ALA A 349 1.69 27.71 3.83
N VAL A 350 0.86 28.71 3.53
CA VAL A 350 1.03 30.08 4.07
C VAL A 350 0.91 30.13 5.59
N ARG A 351 -0.06 29.41 6.17
CA ARG A 351 -0.28 29.41 7.63
C ARG A 351 0.86 28.76 8.39
N VAL A 352 1.36 27.65 7.88
CA VAL A 352 2.31 26.76 8.57
C VAL A 352 3.76 27.21 8.34
N ALA A 353 4.10 27.75 7.16
CA ALA A 353 5.45 28.19 6.80
C ALA A 353 5.49 29.66 6.39
N ARG A 354 5.03 30.57 7.29
CA ARG A 354 4.94 32.02 6.99
C ARG A 354 6.23 32.67 6.50
N ASN A 355 7.39 32.18 6.96
CA ASN A 355 8.69 32.77 6.64
C ASN A 355 9.48 31.97 5.59
N ASP A 356 8.97 30.81 5.16
CA ASP A 356 9.65 29.93 4.23
C ASP A 356 8.72 29.59 3.05
N PRO A 357 8.97 30.14 1.86
CA PRO A 357 8.12 29.89 0.71
C PRO A 357 8.31 28.49 0.11
N ALA A 358 9.24 27.66 0.59
CA ALA A 358 9.59 26.37 -0.05
C ALA A 358 8.39 25.43 -0.25
N LEU A 359 7.50 25.30 0.74
CA LEU A 359 6.29 24.48 0.62
C LEU A 359 5.33 25.03 -0.45
N PHE A 360 5.15 26.35 -0.48
CA PHE A 360 4.31 27.03 -1.46
C PHE A 360 4.89 26.93 -2.87
N GLN A 361 6.21 27.10 -3.01
CA GLN A 361 6.94 26.92 -4.28
C GLN A 361 6.82 25.48 -4.81
N THR A 362 6.81 24.49 -3.92
CA THR A 362 6.61 23.08 -4.31
C THR A 362 5.19 22.85 -4.86
N LEU A 363 4.16 23.46 -4.24
CA LEU A 363 2.79 23.44 -4.74
C LEU A 363 2.65 24.16 -6.10
N LEU A 364 3.28 25.33 -6.23
CA LEU A 364 3.34 26.09 -7.49
C LEU A 364 3.97 25.27 -8.62
N ARG A 365 5.07 24.56 -8.32
CA ARG A 365 5.77 23.71 -9.29
C ARG A 365 4.87 22.58 -9.80
N ALA A 366 3.94 22.08 -9.00
CA ALA A 366 2.93 21.11 -9.44
C ALA A 366 1.80 21.73 -10.28
N SER A 367 1.28 22.90 -9.88
CA SER A 367 0.34 23.69 -10.68
C SER A 367 0.22 25.11 -10.12
N ALA A 368 0.74 26.09 -10.87
CA ALA A 368 0.60 27.50 -10.52
C ALA A 368 -0.84 28.00 -10.71
N GLU A 369 -1.56 27.42 -11.66
CA GLU A 369 -2.94 27.77 -12.03
C GLU A 369 -3.96 27.36 -10.97
N SER A 370 -3.54 26.51 -10.02
CA SER A 370 -4.37 26.09 -8.88
C SER A 370 -4.38 27.11 -7.74
N VAL A 371 -3.56 28.16 -7.80
CA VAL A 371 -3.57 29.24 -6.80
C VAL A 371 -4.91 29.97 -6.86
N PRO A 372 -5.59 30.21 -5.73
CA PRO A 372 -6.82 31.00 -5.74
C PRO A 372 -6.52 32.49 -5.99
N ALA A 373 -7.10 33.04 -7.06
CA ALA A 373 -6.76 34.37 -7.59
C ALA A 373 -7.07 35.54 -6.65
N ASP A 374 -8.18 35.47 -5.93
CA ASP A 374 -8.66 36.55 -5.04
C ASP A 374 -8.55 36.17 -3.55
N ASP A 375 -7.50 35.43 -3.18
CA ASP A 375 -7.32 35.01 -1.79
C ASP A 375 -6.58 36.09 -0.96
N PRO A 376 -7.25 36.71 0.04
CA PRO A 376 -6.66 37.81 0.80
C PRO A 376 -5.50 37.34 1.69
N GLU A 377 -5.54 36.10 2.19
CA GLU A 377 -4.51 35.55 3.07
C GLU A 377 -3.20 35.34 2.29
N ILE A 378 -3.30 34.79 1.07
CA ILE A 378 -2.13 34.61 0.19
C ILE A 378 -1.59 35.98 -0.27
N THR A 379 -2.46 36.93 -0.58
CA THR A 379 -2.04 38.26 -1.05
C THR A 379 -1.30 39.02 0.06
N GLU A 380 -1.86 39.03 1.28
CA GLU A 380 -1.19 39.65 2.44
C GLU A 380 0.16 38.99 2.72
N TRP A 381 0.22 37.66 2.66
CA TRP A 381 1.47 36.92 2.83
C TRP A 381 2.51 37.28 1.77
N ALA A 382 2.14 37.29 0.49
CA ALA A 382 3.03 37.65 -0.61
C ALA A 382 3.57 39.08 -0.48
N MET A 383 2.73 40.03 -0.05
CA MET A 383 3.16 41.40 0.26
C MET A 383 4.15 41.45 1.43
N ASN A 384 3.93 40.65 2.47
CA ASN A 384 4.79 40.60 3.65
C ASN A 384 6.16 39.96 3.39
N LEU A 385 6.27 39.04 2.43
CA LEU A 385 7.57 38.48 2.02
C LEU A 385 8.51 39.56 1.46
N GLY A 386 7.97 40.46 0.63
CA GLY A 386 8.71 41.63 0.11
C GLY A 386 9.92 41.30 -0.78
N ASP A 387 10.12 40.04 -1.15
CA ASP A 387 11.24 39.56 -1.98
C ASP A 387 10.82 39.33 -3.45
N SER A 388 11.74 38.88 -4.29
CA SER A 388 11.46 38.61 -5.72
C SER A 388 10.31 37.63 -5.91
N PHE A 389 10.16 36.65 -5.02
CA PHE A 389 9.11 35.65 -5.09
C PHE A 389 7.73 36.23 -4.76
N GLY A 390 7.61 37.03 -3.70
CA GLY A 390 6.37 37.71 -3.34
C GLY A 390 5.85 38.62 -4.47
N HIS A 391 6.75 39.41 -5.07
CA HIS A 391 6.39 40.27 -6.21
C HIS A 391 5.96 39.46 -7.44
N TRP A 392 6.63 38.35 -7.72
CA TRP A 392 6.25 37.45 -8.80
C TRP A 392 4.88 36.81 -8.57
N LEU A 393 4.60 36.37 -7.35
CA LEU A 393 3.33 35.73 -6.98
C LEU A 393 2.14 36.70 -7.13
N LEU A 394 2.31 37.96 -6.75
CA LEU A 394 1.27 38.98 -6.93
C LEU A 394 0.96 39.22 -8.42
N ASP A 395 1.97 39.25 -9.29
CA ASP A 395 1.76 39.38 -10.75
C ASP A 395 1.13 38.12 -11.35
N LEU A 396 1.49 36.92 -10.86
CA LEU A 396 0.79 35.68 -11.21
C LEU A 396 -0.70 35.83 -10.86
N MET A 397 -1.04 36.22 -9.62
CA MET A 397 -2.43 36.32 -9.15
C MET A 397 -3.29 37.25 -10.01
N LEU A 398 -2.73 38.37 -10.47
CA LEU A 398 -3.41 39.29 -11.38
C LEU A 398 -3.72 38.70 -12.77
N ARG A 399 -2.90 37.75 -13.23
CA ARG A 399 -3.01 37.13 -14.56
C ARG A 399 -3.67 35.75 -14.55
N LEU A 400 -3.95 35.20 -13.36
CA LEU A 400 -4.44 33.82 -13.18
C LEU A 400 -5.67 33.48 -14.04
N PRO A 401 -6.73 34.31 -14.14
CA PRO A 401 -7.91 33.94 -14.93
C PRO A 401 -7.57 33.60 -16.39
N GLN A 402 -6.70 34.40 -17.02
CA GLN A 402 -6.25 34.17 -18.39
C GLN A 402 -5.32 32.96 -18.48
N GLN A 403 -4.44 32.77 -17.48
CA GLN A 403 -3.51 31.63 -17.44
C GLN A 403 -4.24 30.29 -17.25
N ILE A 404 -5.32 30.26 -16.46
CA ILE A 404 -6.14 29.07 -16.27
C ILE A 404 -6.78 28.67 -17.60
N GLU A 405 -7.31 29.63 -18.36
CA GLU A 405 -7.89 29.36 -19.67
C GLU A 405 -6.86 28.78 -20.65
N THR A 406 -5.65 29.36 -20.72
CA THR A 406 -4.58 28.85 -21.60
C THR A 406 -4.09 27.47 -21.19
N ALA A 407 -3.90 27.24 -19.88
CA ALA A 407 -3.47 25.95 -19.35
C ALA A 407 -4.51 24.85 -19.56
N ASN A 408 -5.80 25.17 -19.45
CA ASN A 408 -6.87 24.21 -19.72
C ASN A 408 -6.97 23.84 -21.21
N ALA A 409 -6.64 24.76 -22.11
CA ALA A 409 -6.67 24.52 -23.55
C ALA A 409 -5.50 23.63 -24.01
N ASN A 410 -4.29 23.87 -23.51
CA ASN A 410 -3.12 23.03 -23.74
C ASN A 410 -2.21 23.04 -22.51
N PRO A 411 -2.31 22.05 -21.60
CA PRO A 411 -1.51 22.03 -20.38
C PRO A 411 0.00 22.01 -20.61
N ALA A 412 0.47 21.38 -21.69
CA ALA A 412 1.90 21.23 -21.97
C ALA A 412 2.56 22.54 -22.41
N GLU A 413 1.84 23.40 -23.13
CA GLU A 413 2.35 24.67 -23.67
C GLU A 413 1.76 25.92 -23.01
N GLY A 414 0.64 25.79 -22.30
CA GLY A 414 -0.14 26.89 -21.74
C GLY A 414 -0.05 27.03 -20.22
N ALA A 415 0.44 26.01 -19.51
CA ALA A 415 0.70 26.09 -18.07
C ALA A 415 2.09 26.66 -17.77
N VAL A 416 2.21 27.44 -16.68
CA VAL A 416 3.47 28.02 -16.18
C VAL A 416 4.46 26.91 -15.85
N PHE A 417 3.97 25.85 -15.21
CA PHE A 417 4.72 24.62 -14.96
C PHE A 417 3.95 23.41 -15.48
N TYR A 418 4.67 22.49 -16.10
CA TYR A 418 4.14 21.22 -16.60
C TYR A 418 5.08 20.07 -16.24
N LEU A 419 4.61 19.09 -15.47
CA LEU A 419 5.45 18.03 -14.90
C LEU A 419 6.65 18.59 -14.14
N GLY A 420 6.41 19.67 -13.40
CA GLY A 420 7.40 20.45 -12.67
C GLY A 420 8.42 21.21 -13.52
N ARG A 421 8.37 21.10 -14.85
CA ARG A 421 9.22 21.85 -15.78
C ARG A 421 8.65 23.25 -15.97
N ALA A 422 9.49 24.28 -15.93
CA ALA A 422 9.08 25.63 -16.26
C ALA A 422 8.92 25.81 -17.77
N ASN A 423 7.83 26.43 -18.21
CA ASN A 423 7.55 26.63 -19.62
C ASN A 423 8.21 27.91 -20.17
N GLY A 424 9.31 27.76 -20.92
CA GLY A 424 10.07 28.89 -21.46
C GLY A 424 9.28 29.82 -22.40
N GLN A 425 8.14 29.39 -22.96
CA GLN A 425 7.31 30.24 -23.81
C GLN A 425 6.48 31.26 -23.00
N ILE A 426 6.24 30.97 -21.73
CA ILE A 426 5.42 31.82 -20.85
C ILE A 426 6.32 32.82 -20.12
N GLU A 427 6.00 34.11 -20.25
CA GLU A 427 6.78 35.19 -19.61
C GLU A 427 6.84 35.04 -18.09
N LEU A 428 5.74 34.62 -17.45
CA LEU A 428 5.71 34.38 -16.00
C LEU A 428 6.70 33.28 -15.59
N ALA A 429 6.80 32.19 -16.36
CA ALA A 429 7.75 31.11 -16.07
C ALA A 429 9.21 31.57 -16.29
N ARG A 430 9.51 32.32 -17.37
CA ARG A 430 10.85 32.89 -17.59
C ARG A 430 11.27 33.84 -16.47
N ARG A 431 10.35 34.68 -15.99
CA ARG A 431 10.60 35.56 -14.85
C ARG A 431 10.79 34.79 -13.55
N TYR A 432 10.07 33.69 -13.35
CA TYR A 432 10.30 32.82 -12.19
C TYR A 432 11.73 32.25 -12.19
N LEU A 433 12.17 31.71 -13.33
CA LEU A 433 13.52 31.16 -13.48
C LEU A 433 14.60 32.21 -13.21
N ARG A 434 14.48 33.39 -13.82
CA ARG A 434 15.47 34.47 -13.71
C ARG A 434 15.44 35.19 -12.36
N ASP A 435 14.26 35.61 -11.92
CA ASP A 435 14.11 36.54 -10.78
C ASP A 435 13.99 35.81 -9.44
N VAL A 436 13.42 34.59 -9.42
CA VAL A 436 13.18 33.81 -8.20
C VAL A 436 14.24 32.73 -8.00
N LEU A 437 14.47 31.88 -8.99
CA LEU A 437 15.40 30.74 -8.86
C LEU A 437 16.85 31.07 -9.26
N ASN A 438 17.05 32.12 -10.07
CA ASN A 438 18.33 32.46 -10.68
C ASN A 438 18.99 31.28 -11.42
N VAL A 439 18.19 30.57 -12.23
CA VAL A 439 18.63 29.45 -13.08
C VAL A 439 18.14 29.66 -14.51
N ASP A 440 18.85 29.10 -15.49
CA ASP A 440 18.47 29.21 -16.90
C ASP A 440 17.30 28.30 -17.27
N GLU A 441 17.28 27.08 -16.71
CA GLU A 441 16.27 26.08 -16.97
C GLU A 441 15.90 25.32 -15.70
N LEU A 442 14.65 24.87 -15.64
CA LEU A 442 14.14 23.99 -14.59
C LEU A 442 13.59 22.71 -15.25
N PRO A 443 14.27 21.57 -15.12
CA PRO A 443 13.88 20.33 -15.78
C PRO A 443 12.59 19.74 -15.20
N SER A 444 12.09 18.68 -15.83
CA SER A 444 10.96 17.94 -15.27
C SER A 444 11.34 17.32 -13.94
N TRP A 445 10.52 17.52 -12.93
CA TRP A 445 10.75 16.91 -11.62
C TRP A 445 10.35 15.43 -11.56
N MET A 446 9.75 14.88 -12.61
CA MET A 446 9.38 13.46 -12.66
C MET A 446 10.63 12.57 -12.70
N GLU A 447 11.67 13.05 -13.40
CA GLU A 447 12.96 12.40 -13.56
C GLU A 447 13.90 12.68 -12.37
N GLU A 448 13.62 13.72 -11.59
CA GLU A 448 14.34 13.98 -10.34
C GLU A 448 14.01 12.87 -9.32
N ALA A 449 15.02 12.13 -8.88
CA ALA A 449 14.93 11.20 -7.77
C ALA A 449 15.56 11.84 -6.52
N SER A 450 14.82 11.93 -5.43
CA SER A 450 15.38 12.35 -4.13
C SER A 450 16.20 11.26 -3.44
N VAL A 451 16.23 10.07 -4.06
CA VAL A 451 16.76 8.83 -3.54
C VAL A 451 17.80 8.28 -4.51
N ASP A 452 18.96 7.89 -3.98
CA ASP A 452 19.93 7.07 -4.70
C ASP A 452 19.53 5.59 -4.64
N LEU A 453 18.97 5.10 -5.74
CA LEU A 453 18.51 3.72 -5.87
C LEU A 453 19.64 2.70 -5.73
N PHE A 454 20.86 3.00 -6.19
CA PHE A 454 21.98 2.06 -6.11
C PHE A 454 22.51 1.97 -4.67
N SER A 455 22.61 3.09 -3.98
CA SER A 455 22.94 3.07 -2.54
C SER A 455 21.88 2.34 -1.71
N GLN A 456 20.59 2.50 -2.04
CA GLN A 456 19.52 1.74 -1.40
C GLN A 456 19.58 0.25 -1.68
N TRP A 457 19.87 -0.13 -2.93
CA TRP A 457 20.01 -1.52 -3.35
C TRP A 457 20.99 -2.28 -2.45
N ARG A 458 22.15 -1.66 -2.15
CA ARG A 458 23.16 -2.21 -1.24
C ARG A 458 22.72 -2.21 0.23
N ALA A 459 22.03 -1.16 0.67
CA ALA A 459 21.72 -0.96 2.10
C ALA A 459 20.70 -1.96 2.66
N ILE A 460 19.81 -2.52 1.85
CA ILE A 460 18.68 -3.37 2.31
C ILE A 460 19.14 -4.65 3.05
N GLU A 461 20.39 -5.10 2.88
CA GLU A 461 20.92 -6.24 3.64
C GLU A 461 21.31 -5.90 5.08
N THR A 462 21.64 -4.65 5.37
CA THR A 462 22.22 -4.26 6.67
C THR A 462 21.20 -4.16 7.81
N THR A 463 19.90 -4.24 7.54
CA THR A 463 18.84 -3.96 8.54
C THR A 463 18.23 -5.19 9.20
N THR A 464 18.91 -6.33 9.22
CA THR A 464 18.47 -7.49 10.02
C THR A 464 19.64 -8.28 10.64
N ALA A 465 19.90 -7.99 11.91
CA ALA A 465 20.28 -8.98 12.92
C ALA A 465 19.22 -8.97 14.02
#